data_AF-A0A2K5MG56-F1
#
_entry.id   AF-A0A2K5MG56-F1
#
_cell.length_a   1.000
_cell.length_b   1.000
_cell.length_c   1.000
_cell.angle_alpha   90.00
_cell.angle_beta   90.00
_cell.angle_gamma   90.00
#
_symmetry.space_group_name_H-M   'P 1'
#
loop_
_entity.id
_entity.type
_entity.pdbx_description
1 polymer ?
#
loop_
_entity_poly.entity_id
_entity_poly.type
_entity_poly.pdbx_seq_one_letter_code
_entity_poly.pdbx_strand_id
1 'polypeptide(L)'
;MASKRALVILAKGAEEMETVIPVDVMRRAGGPYDVVVLPGGNLGAQNLSESAAVKEILKEQENRKGLIAAICAGPTALLAHEIGFGSKVTTHPLAKDKMMNGGHYTYSENRVEKDGLILTSRGPGTSFEFALAMLKRVAAQVKAPLVLKD
;
A
#
# COMPACT_ATOMS: atom_id res chain seq x y z
N MET A 1 21.66 6.65 -13.04
CA MET A 1 21.23 6.95 -11.65
C MET A 1 20.01 6.11 -11.34
N ALA A 2 19.93 5.47 -10.16
CA ALA A 2 18.72 4.73 -9.78
C ALA A 2 17.51 5.69 -9.76
N SER A 3 16.52 5.39 -10.59
CA SER A 3 15.36 6.25 -10.82
C SER A 3 14.52 6.40 -9.53
N LYS A 4 14.14 7.63 -9.19
CA LYS A 4 13.23 7.97 -8.07
C LYS A 4 11.79 7.99 -8.59
N ARG A 5 11.12 6.84 -8.68
CA ARG A 5 9.75 6.73 -9.22
C ARG A 5 8.81 6.10 -8.20
N ALA A 6 8.08 6.95 -7.51
CA ALA A 6 6.86 6.56 -6.82
C ALA A 6 5.66 7.02 -7.67
N LEU A 7 4.72 6.12 -7.92
CA LEU A 7 3.41 6.45 -8.49
C LEU A 7 2.36 6.21 -7.43
N VAL A 8 1.64 7.26 -7.03
CA VAL A 8 0.53 7.15 -6.09
C VAL A 8 -0.76 7.40 -6.85
N ILE A 9 -1.65 6.40 -6.89
CA ILE A 9 -2.88 6.48 -7.70
C ILE A 9 -4.02 7.01 -6.82
N LEU A 10 -4.36 8.28 -7.01
CA LEU A 10 -5.44 8.96 -6.30
C LEU A 10 -6.77 8.82 -7.06
N ALA A 11 -7.62 7.90 -6.60
CA ALA A 11 -8.99 7.79 -7.08
C ALA A 11 -9.95 8.69 -6.28
N LYS A 12 -11.07 9.09 -6.88
CA LYS A 12 -12.14 9.80 -6.15
C LYS A 12 -12.63 8.95 -4.97
N GLY A 13 -12.68 9.53 -3.78
CA GLY A 13 -13.05 8.82 -2.55
C GLY A 13 -11.89 8.05 -1.91
N ALA A 14 -10.65 8.30 -2.34
CA ALA A 14 -9.46 7.87 -1.62
C ALA A 14 -9.40 8.52 -0.23
N GLU A 15 -8.88 7.76 0.73
CA GLU A 15 -8.60 8.30 2.06
C GLU A 15 -7.33 9.17 2.00
N GLU A 16 -7.43 10.42 2.47
CA GLU A 16 -6.40 11.44 2.25
C GLU A 16 -5.15 11.19 3.07
N MET A 17 -5.28 10.80 4.35
CA MET A 17 -4.10 10.59 5.20
C MET A 17 -3.31 9.34 4.79
N GLU A 18 -3.97 8.32 4.26
CA GLU A 18 -3.35 7.15 3.62
C GLU A 18 -2.58 7.50 2.34
N THR A 19 -2.81 8.69 1.76
CA THR A 19 -2.06 9.21 0.61
C THR A 19 -0.97 10.18 1.04
N VAL A 20 -1.33 11.22 1.81
CA VAL A 20 -0.45 12.34 2.14
C VAL A 20 0.73 11.87 3.00
N ILE A 21 0.49 10.96 3.95
CA ILE A 21 1.55 10.46 4.85
C ILE A 21 2.63 9.69 4.06
N PRO A 22 2.30 8.65 3.25
CA PRO A 22 3.31 7.99 2.42
C PRO A 22 4.06 8.93 1.48
N VAL A 23 3.35 9.87 0.84
CA VAL A 23 3.95 10.83 -0.09
C VAL A 23 4.96 11.74 0.63
N ASP A 24 4.58 12.34 1.77
CA ASP A 24 5.47 13.23 2.52
C ASP A 24 6.70 12.48 3.07
N VAL A 25 6.50 11.29 3.65
CA VAL A 25 7.58 10.46 4.18
C VAL A 25 8.56 10.07 3.08
N MET A 26 8.08 9.56 1.94
CA MET A 26 8.94 9.21 0.80
C MET A 26 9.68 10.43 0.25
N ARG A 27 8.98 11.57 0.11
CA ARG A 27 9.58 12.83 -0.34
C ARG A 27 10.75 13.26 0.56
N ARG A 28 10.55 13.24 1.88
CA ARG A 28 11.57 13.67 2.86
C ARG A 28 12.74 12.71 2.96
N ALA A 29 12.48 11.41 2.87
CA ALA A 29 13.52 10.40 2.98
C ALA A 29 14.48 10.38 1.78
N GLY A 30 14.11 10.99 0.64
CA GLY A 30 15.03 11.33 -0.47
C GLY A 30 15.66 10.15 -1.21
N GLY A 31 15.30 8.91 -0.86
CA GLY A 31 15.86 7.68 -1.41
C GLY A 31 15.32 7.31 -2.79
N PRO A 32 15.90 6.30 -3.45
CA PRO A 32 15.30 5.70 -4.63
C PRO A 32 14.11 4.82 -4.20
N TYR A 33 12.94 5.12 -4.74
CA TYR A 33 11.75 4.29 -4.65
C TYR A 33 11.37 3.84 -6.06
N ASP A 34 11.00 2.58 -6.19
CA ASP A 34 10.29 2.05 -7.35
C ASP A 34 9.03 1.38 -6.80
N VAL A 35 7.94 2.15 -6.71
CA VAL A 35 6.72 1.70 -6.04
C VAL A 35 5.47 2.28 -6.70
N VAL A 36 4.44 1.44 -6.81
CA VAL A 36 3.05 1.86 -7.05
C VAL A 36 2.30 1.79 -5.73
N VAL A 37 1.65 2.88 -5.33
CA VAL A 37 0.90 2.99 -4.06
C VAL A 37 -0.59 3.15 -4.34
N LEU A 38 -1.39 2.31 -3.68
CA LEU A 38 -2.86 2.32 -3.73
C LEU A 38 -3.43 2.67 -2.34
N PRO A 39 -3.86 3.93 -2.14
CA PRO A 39 -4.62 4.33 -0.96
C PRO A 39 -5.95 3.56 -0.85
N GLY A 40 -6.53 3.55 0.34
CA GLY A 40 -7.84 2.98 0.60
C GLY A 40 -8.97 3.99 0.44
N GLY A 41 -9.93 3.94 1.36
CA GLY A 41 -11.27 4.50 1.19
C GLY A 41 -12.14 3.58 0.33
N ASN A 42 -13.35 3.25 0.77
CA ASN A 42 -14.17 2.24 0.09
C ASN A 42 -14.47 2.59 -1.37
N LEU A 43 -14.90 3.84 -1.62
CA LEU A 43 -15.17 4.34 -2.97
C LEU A 43 -13.87 4.48 -3.80
N GLY A 44 -12.79 4.95 -3.18
CA GLY A 44 -11.47 5.04 -3.82
C GLY A 44 -10.99 3.67 -4.29
N ALA A 45 -10.99 2.68 -3.41
CA ALA A 45 -10.63 1.31 -3.73
C ALA A 45 -11.52 0.68 -4.80
N GLN A 46 -12.83 0.92 -4.78
CA GLN A 46 -13.74 0.49 -5.84
C GLN A 46 -13.35 1.08 -7.20
N ASN A 47 -13.14 2.39 -7.27
CA ASN A 47 -12.72 3.07 -8.50
C ASN A 47 -11.37 2.54 -9.01
N LEU A 48 -10.44 2.20 -8.10
CA LEU A 48 -9.18 1.54 -8.45
C LEU A 48 -9.41 0.13 -9.01
N SER A 49 -10.28 -0.67 -8.39
CA SER A 49 -10.65 -2.02 -8.86
C SER A 49 -11.30 -2.01 -10.25
N GLU A 50 -12.09 -0.99 -10.59
CA GLU A 50 -12.83 -0.90 -11.85
C GLU A 50 -12.01 -0.29 -12.99
N SER A 51 -10.83 0.28 -12.70
CA SER A 51 -10.01 0.98 -13.69
C SER A 51 -9.09 0.04 -14.49
N ALA A 52 -9.30 0.00 -15.81
CA ALA A 52 -8.41 -0.72 -16.74
C ALA A 52 -6.98 -0.14 -16.75
N ALA A 53 -6.83 1.18 -16.64
CA ALA A 53 -5.52 1.81 -16.56
C ALA A 53 -4.74 1.40 -15.30
N VAL A 54 -5.44 1.24 -14.16
CA VAL A 54 -4.83 0.71 -12.93
C VAL A 54 -4.39 -0.74 -13.13
N LYS A 55 -5.20 -1.55 -13.82
CA LYS A 55 -4.82 -2.93 -14.16
C LYS A 55 -3.49 -2.99 -14.92
N GLU A 56 -3.35 -2.20 -15.97
CA GLU A 56 -2.15 -2.15 -16.80
C GLU A 56 -0.92 -1.74 -15.99
N ILE A 57 -1.04 -0.65 -15.21
CA ILE A 57 0.04 -0.16 -14.34
C ILE A 57 0.48 -1.23 -13.35
N LEU A 58 -0.46 -1.92 -12.70
CA LEU A 58 -0.14 -2.95 -11.71
C LEU A 58 0.50 -4.19 -12.36
N LYS A 59 0.01 -4.62 -13.53
CA LYS A 59 0.59 -5.73 -14.28
C LYS A 59 2.00 -5.41 -14.77
N GLU A 60 2.24 -4.20 -15.25
CA GLU A 60 3.59 -3.75 -15.62
C GLU A 60 4.53 -3.72 -14.40
N GLN A 61 4.05 -3.21 -13.25
CA GLN A 61 4.82 -3.16 -12.01
C GLN A 61 5.19 -4.57 -11.53
N GLU A 62 4.23 -5.50 -11.53
CA GLU A 62 4.42 -6.91 -11.17
C GLU A 62 5.42 -7.60 -12.12
N ASN A 63 5.23 -7.46 -13.43
CA ASN A 63 6.09 -8.05 -14.46
C ASN A 63 7.55 -7.58 -14.34
N ARG A 64 7.77 -6.30 -14.00
CA ARG A 64 9.11 -5.75 -13.81
C ARG A 64 9.68 -6.00 -12.42
N LYS A 65 8.98 -6.75 -11.55
CA LYS A 65 9.39 -7.03 -10.16
C LYS A 65 9.57 -5.76 -9.32
N GLY A 66 8.72 -4.76 -9.57
CA GLY A 66 8.65 -3.54 -8.76
C GLY A 66 7.77 -3.74 -7.52
N LEU A 67 7.92 -2.87 -6.52
CA LEU A 67 7.11 -2.93 -5.31
C LEU A 67 5.68 -2.44 -5.60
N ILE A 68 4.68 -3.14 -5.08
CA ILE A 68 3.28 -2.70 -5.05
C ILE A 68 2.86 -2.58 -3.58
N ALA A 69 2.34 -1.41 -3.22
CA ALA A 69 1.97 -1.09 -1.85
C ALA A 69 0.49 -0.68 -1.80
N ALA A 70 -0.33 -1.31 -0.95
CA ALA A 70 -1.74 -1.00 -0.83
C ALA A 70 -2.22 -0.96 0.63
N ILE A 71 -3.08 -0.02 1.00
CA ILE A 71 -3.50 0.17 2.40
C ILE A 71 -5.03 0.16 2.54
N CYS A 72 -5.52 -0.29 3.69
CA CYS A 72 -6.93 -0.23 4.07
C CYS A 72 -7.83 -1.08 3.16
N ALA A 73 -8.69 -0.47 2.35
CA ALA A 73 -9.48 -1.13 1.32
C ALA A 73 -8.73 -1.24 -0.03
N GLY A 74 -7.64 -0.50 -0.22
CA GLY A 74 -6.81 -0.49 -1.43
C GLY A 74 -6.35 -1.88 -1.89
N PRO A 75 -5.99 -2.84 -0.99
CA PRO A 75 -5.63 -4.19 -1.40
C PRO A 75 -6.72 -4.92 -2.21
N THR A 76 -7.99 -4.54 -2.09
CA THR A 76 -9.07 -5.15 -2.88
C THR A 76 -8.96 -4.84 -4.38
N ALA A 77 -8.20 -3.82 -4.77
CA ALA A 77 -7.83 -3.59 -6.17
C ALA A 77 -6.78 -4.59 -6.67
N LEU A 78 -5.93 -5.14 -5.79
CA LEU A 78 -5.01 -6.23 -6.15
C LEU A 78 -5.79 -7.49 -6.51
N LEU A 79 -6.82 -7.82 -5.72
CA LEU A 79 -7.72 -8.94 -6.01
C LEU A 79 -8.43 -8.75 -7.36
N ALA A 80 -9.02 -7.57 -7.59
CA ALA A 80 -9.75 -7.26 -8.83
C ALA A 80 -8.87 -7.36 -10.09
N HIS A 81 -7.57 -7.08 -9.95
CA HIS A 81 -6.61 -7.09 -11.05
C HIS A 81 -5.70 -8.33 -11.06
N GLU A 82 -5.98 -9.32 -10.22
CA GLU A 82 -5.24 -10.58 -10.11
C GLU A 82 -3.74 -10.39 -9.86
N ILE A 83 -3.39 -9.51 -8.91
CA ILE A 83 -2.01 -9.13 -8.59
C ILE A 83 -1.57 -9.86 -7.32
N GLY A 84 -0.39 -10.50 -7.35
CA GLY A 84 0.24 -11.07 -6.16
C GLY A 84 -0.52 -12.25 -5.54
N PHE A 85 -1.23 -13.03 -6.35
CA PHE A 85 -1.90 -14.25 -5.84
C PHE A 85 -0.90 -15.18 -5.14
N GLY A 86 -1.32 -15.74 -4.01
CA GLY A 86 -0.50 -16.53 -3.10
C GLY A 86 0.18 -15.70 -2.00
N SER A 87 0.25 -14.38 -2.13
CA SER A 87 0.90 -13.53 -1.11
C SER A 87 0.13 -13.49 0.21
N LYS A 88 0.88 -13.32 1.30
CA LYS A 88 0.35 -12.94 2.61
C LYS A 88 0.02 -11.44 2.62
N VAL A 89 -1.19 -11.09 3.01
CA VAL A 89 -1.71 -9.70 2.94
C VAL A 89 -2.49 -9.34 4.20
N THR A 90 -2.60 -8.04 4.47
CA THR A 90 -3.52 -7.48 5.47
C THR A 90 -4.39 -6.39 4.85
N THR A 91 -5.51 -6.08 5.49
CA THR A 91 -6.44 -5.03 5.05
C THR A 91 -7.06 -4.32 6.26
N HIS A 92 -7.86 -3.28 6.00
CA HIS A 92 -8.82 -2.82 6.99
C HIS A 92 -9.74 -3.98 7.39
N PRO A 93 -10.06 -4.19 8.69
CA PRO A 93 -10.92 -5.29 9.12
C PRO A 93 -12.19 -5.47 8.27
N LEU A 94 -12.86 -4.36 7.91
CA LEU A 94 -14.09 -4.37 7.10
C LEU A 94 -13.88 -4.77 5.62
N ALA A 95 -12.65 -4.77 5.13
CA ALA A 95 -12.32 -5.19 3.77
C ALA A 95 -11.85 -6.65 3.68
N LYS A 96 -11.67 -7.34 4.83
CA LYS A 96 -11.16 -8.71 4.93
C LYS A 96 -11.97 -9.68 4.06
N ASP A 97 -13.29 -9.69 4.23
CA ASP A 97 -14.15 -10.66 3.54
C ASP A 97 -14.10 -10.47 2.02
N LYS A 98 -14.08 -9.22 1.55
CA LYS A 98 -13.91 -8.90 0.12
C LYS A 98 -12.56 -9.37 -0.39
N MET A 99 -11.47 -9.09 0.34
CA MET A 99 -10.10 -9.45 -0.05
C MET A 99 -9.88 -10.97 -0.09
N MET A 100 -10.51 -11.70 0.83
CA MET A 100 -10.34 -13.15 0.97
C MET A 100 -11.30 -13.97 0.10
N ASN A 101 -12.18 -13.31 -0.64
CA ASN A 101 -13.07 -13.98 -1.59
C ASN A 101 -12.24 -14.78 -2.62
N GLY A 102 -12.59 -16.05 -2.82
CA GLY A 102 -11.88 -16.95 -3.74
C GLY A 102 -10.58 -17.57 -3.18
N GLY A 103 -10.13 -17.19 -1.98
CA GLY A 103 -8.98 -17.82 -1.33
C GLY A 103 -7.63 -17.58 -2.03
N HIS A 104 -7.50 -16.48 -2.78
CA HIS A 104 -6.31 -16.18 -3.57
C HIS A 104 -5.11 -15.66 -2.75
N TYR A 105 -5.31 -15.31 -1.47
CA TYR A 105 -4.30 -14.74 -0.58
C TYR A 105 -4.33 -15.43 0.78
N THR A 106 -3.25 -15.27 1.56
CA THR A 106 -3.23 -15.65 2.99
C THR A 106 -3.43 -14.41 3.86
N TYR A 107 -4.40 -14.42 4.78
CA TYR A 107 -4.68 -13.23 5.59
C TYR A 107 -3.71 -13.08 6.77
N SER A 108 -3.42 -11.83 7.12
CA SER A 108 -2.63 -11.42 8.28
C SER A 108 -3.32 -10.31 9.06
N GLU A 109 -3.20 -10.35 10.38
CA GLU A 109 -3.68 -9.29 11.27
C GLU A 109 -2.61 -8.24 11.61
N ASN A 110 -1.38 -8.42 11.11
CA ASN A 110 -0.28 -7.47 11.27
C ASN A 110 -0.67 -6.07 10.79
N ARG A 111 -0.20 -5.02 11.49
CA ARG A 111 -0.44 -3.61 11.12
C ARG A 111 0.11 -3.28 9.73
N VAL A 112 1.23 -3.90 9.38
CA VAL A 112 1.86 -3.88 8.07
C VAL A 112 2.30 -5.30 7.75
N GLU A 113 1.99 -5.78 6.56
CA GLU A 113 2.39 -7.10 6.07
C GLU A 113 3.17 -6.93 4.76
N LYS A 114 4.35 -7.55 4.69
CA LYS A 114 5.19 -7.49 3.50
C LYS A 114 5.58 -8.90 3.09
N ASP A 115 5.11 -9.31 1.92
CA ASP A 115 5.46 -10.59 1.31
C ASP A 115 6.11 -10.33 -0.05
N GLY A 116 7.44 -10.48 -0.09
CA GLY A 116 8.24 -10.15 -1.27
C GLY A 116 8.05 -8.70 -1.73
N LEU A 117 7.33 -8.53 -2.84
CA LEU A 117 7.05 -7.26 -3.51
C LEU A 117 5.62 -6.75 -3.31
N ILE A 118 4.82 -7.45 -2.50
CA ILE A 118 3.50 -7.00 -2.07
C ILE A 118 3.61 -6.46 -0.65
N LEU A 119 3.32 -5.18 -0.46
CA LEU A 119 3.26 -4.51 0.82
C LEU A 119 1.82 -4.10 1.10
N THR A 120 1.26 -4.51 2.23
CA THR A 120 -0.09 -4.14 2.63
C THR A 120 -0.17 -3.61 4.05
N SER A 121 -1.18 -2.79 4.33
CA SER A 121 -1.40 -2.21 5.66
C SER A 121 -2.89 -1.95 5.92
N ARG A 122 -3.26 -1.69 7.19
CA ARG A 122 -4.65 -1.84 7.65
C ARG A 122 -5.52 -0.59 7.57
N GLY A 123 -4.99 0.61 7.65
CA GLY A 123 -5.85 1.78 7.71
C GLY A 123 -5.12 3.08 8.02
N PRO A 124 -5.89 4.15 8.27
CA PRO A 124 -5.31 5.47 8.46
C PRO A 124 -4.31 5.48 9.64
N GLY A 125 -4.66 4.81 10.74
CA GLY A 125 -3.80 4.66 11.92
C GLY A 125 -2.53 3.82 11.74
N THR A 126 -2.30 3.20 10.58
CA THR A 126 -1.07 2.46 10.22
C THR A 126 -0.29 3.11 9.08
N SER A 127 -0.73 4.28 8.58
CA SER A 127 -0.15 4.94 7.38
C SER A 127 1.32 5.31 7.53
N PHE A 128 1.77 5.69 8.73
CA PHE A 128 3.19 5.98 8.99
C PHE A 128 4.05 4.71 8.94
N GLU A 129 3.61 3.62 9.58
CA GLU A 129 4.33 2.34 9.52
C GLU A 129 4.38 1.81 8.08
N PHE A 130 3.28 1.95 7.34
CA PHE A 130 3.20 1.61 5.92
C PHE A 130 4.19 2.42 5.08
N ALA A 131 4.24 3.74 5.27
CA ALA A 131 5.18 4.63 4.59
C ALA A 131 6.64 4.26 4.89
N LEU A 132 6.96 4.00 6.15
CA LEU A 132 8.29 3.60 6.59
C LEU A 132 8.71 2.24 6.00
N ALA A 133 7.78 1.28 5.90
CA ALA A 133 8.05 -0.04 5.34
C ALA A 133 8.39 -0.02 3.83
N MET A 134 7.99 1.02 3.08
CA MET A 134 8.40 1.20 1.69
C MET A 134 9.86 1.64 1.55
N LEU A 135 10.43 2.28 2.58
CA LEU A 135 11.79 2.79 2.49
C LEU A 135 12.79 1.66 2.79
N LYS A 136 13.72 1.41 1.86
CA LYS A 136 14.81 0.42 2.03
C LYS A 136 15.71 0.67 3.25
N ARG A 137 15.61 1.86 3.88
CA ARG A 137 16.59 2.40 4.83
C ARG A 137 15.97 2.82 6.17
N VAL A 138 14.88 2.18 6.60
CA VAL A 138 14.42 2.34 7.99
C VAL A 138 15.12 1.30 8.86
N ALA A 139 16.39 1.57 9.17
CA ALA A 139 17.08 0.93 10.26
C ALA A 139 16.53 1.52 11.57
N ALA A 140 15.78 0.74 12.34
CA ALA A 140 15.79 0.67 13.80
C ALA A 140 16.03 1.98 14.63
N GLN A 141 15.50 3.15 14.22
CA GLN A 141 15.73 4.43 14.92
C GLN A 141 14.46 5.24 15.24
N VAL A 142 13.31 4.58 15.45
CA VAL A 142 12.24 5.24 16.21
C VAL A 142 12.35 4.77 17.67
N LYS A 143 13.21 5.46 18.45
CA LYS A 143 13.48 5.16 19.86
C LYS A 143 12.79 6.09 20.86
N ALA A 144 11.87 6.95 20.43
CA ALA A 144 11.13 7.82 21.34
C ALA A 144 9.64 7.82 21.00
N PRO A 145 8.73 7.68 21.99
CA PRO A 145 7.33 7.98 21.78
C PRO A 145 7.19 9.46 21.39
N LEU A 146 6.32 9.74 20.41
CA LEU A 146 5.95 11.10 20.07
C LEU A 146 5.17 11.68 21.27
N VAL A 147 5.79 12.59 22.02
CA VAL A 147 5.12 13.32 23.09
C VAL A 147 4.65 14.65 22.50
N LEU A 148 3.35 14.77 22.25
CA LEU A 148 2.72 16.07 22.05
C LEU A 148 2.61 16.71 23.43
N LYS A 149 3.31 17.82 23.63
CA LYS A 149 3.08 18.69 24.78
C LYS A 149 2.06 19.74 24.37
N ASP A 150 1.08 19.97 25.22
CA ASP A 150 0.10 21.05 25.12
C ASP A 150 0.77 22.43 25.03
#